data_AF-A0A3N0AY52-F1
#
_entry.id   AF-A0A3N0AY52-F1
#
_cell.length_a   1.000
_cell.length_b   1.000
_cell.length_c   1.000
_cell.angle_alpha   90.00
_cell.angle_beta   90.00
_cell.angle_gamma   90.00
#
_symmetry.space_group_name_H-M   'P 1'
#
loop_
_entity.id
_entity.type
_entity.pdbx_description
1 polymer ?
#
loop_
_entity_poly.entity_id
_entity_poly.type
_entity_poly.pdbx_seq_one_letter_code
_entity_poly.pdbx_strand_id
1 'polypeptide(L)'
;MKVAKIDFDEAAAIVLSMLLSQGIMLIWGVVVATVFAGIVSGDWLGAVVGLGWVSLVEQSVRALPISIALGGAILLAAVLFAVAFILEKRAIKKRGVEEMIPIRRGIDGEVPRMPFLVLVALMGIVGCVEEFLFRFALVGAIVVLLPSVMPSFASAAIASVVSSVLFVFAHAQYADMGQKINTFFLGLAFCVAYLSSGSIVLVAVAHALYNLAVIMYKRHQMNTDPDYFGGPAPTRVLMDEEGEGA
;
A
#
# COMPACT_ATOMS: atom_id res chain seq x y z
N MET A 1 19.29 22.32 5.79
CA MET A 1 18.72 23.31 4.83
C MET A 1 17.27 22.91 4.60
N LYS A 2 16.29 23.82 4.60
CA LYS A 2 14.90 23.40 4.34
C LYS A 2 14.69 23.24 2.84
N VAL A 3 14.22 22.09 2.39
CA VAL A 3 13.91 21.86 0.98
C VAL A 3 12.71 22.71 0.56
N ALA A 4 12.75 23.20 -0.68
CA ALA A 4 11.67 23.98 -1.25
C ALA A 4 10.34 23.22 -1.18
N LYS A 5 9.25 23.96 -0.96
CA LYS A 5 7.90 23.39 -1.00
C LYS A 5 7.59 22.92 -2.43
N ILE A 6 6.74 21.90 -2.53
CA ILE A 6 6.20 21.46 -3.81
C ILE A 6 5.32 22.57 -4.40
N ASP A 7 5.31 22.65 -5.74
CA ASP A 7 4.39 23.49 -6.48
C ASP A 7 2.93 23.07 -6.22
N PHE A 8 2.01 24.03 -6.23
CA PHE A 8 0.62 23.75 -5.87
C PHE A 8 -0.09 22.92 -6.94
N ASP A 9 0.13 23.25 -8.22
CA ASP A 9 -0.50 22.56 -9.34
C ASP A 9 0.04 21.12 -9.44
N GLU A 10 1.35 20.94 -9.27
CA GLU A 10 1.96 19.60 -9.19
C GLU A 10 1.42 18.78 -8.01
N ALA A 11 1.27 19.39 -6.83
CA ALA A 11 0.70 18.70 -5.67
C ALA A 11 -0.75 18.27 -5.94
N ALA A 12 -1.55 19.10 -6.60
CA ALA A 12 -2.91 18.77 -6.98
C ALA A 12 -2.97 17.62 -8.00
N ALA A 13 -2.07 17.63 -8.99
CA ALA A 13 -1.96 16.56 -9.99
C ALA A 13 -1.59 15.22 -9.34
N ILE A 14 -0.58 15.19 -8.45
CA ILE A 14 -0.19 13.98 -7.71
C ILE A 14 -1.36 13.47 -6.85
N VAL A 15 -2.04 14.36 -6.12
CA VAL A 15 -3.21 13.99 -5.30
C VAL A 15 -4.30 13.36 -6.17
N LEU A 16 -4.63 14.00 -7.29
CA LEU A 16 -5.67 13.51 -8.20
C LEU A 16 -5.32 12.15 -8.80
N SER A 17 -4.08 11.99 -9.26
CA SER A 17 -3.57 10.73 -9.82
C SER A 17 -3.64 9.59 -8.79
N MET A 18 -3.20 9.85 -7.56
CA MET A 18 -3.31 8.89 -6.46
C MET A 18 -4.77 8.54 -6.18
N LEU A 19 -5.66 9.53 -6.05
CA LEU A 19 -7.09 9.28 -5.79
C LEU A 19 -7.78 8.51 -6.91
N LEU A 20 -7.43 8.77 -8.17
CA LEU A 20 -7.97 8.05 -9.32
C LEU A 20 -7.55 6.58 -9.29
N SER A 21 -6.26 6.31 -9.03
CA SER A 21 -5.73 4.96 -8.87
C SER A 21 -6.43 4.21 -7.73
N GLN A 22 -6.61 4.84 -6.58
CA GLN A 22 -7.34 4.26 -5.46
C GLN A 22 -8.84 4.07 -5.78
N GLY A 23 -9.46 4.96 -6.55
CA GLY A 23 -10.84 4.79 -7.03
C GLY A 23 -10.99 3.53 -7.89
N ILE A 24 -10.07 3.29 -8.82
CA ILE A 24 -10.06 2.08 -9.66
C ILE A 24 -9.88 0.82 -8.80
N MET A 25 -8.93 0.84 -7.85
CA MET A 25 -8.72 -0.29 -6.93
C MET A 25 -9.92 -0.57 -6.05
N LEU A 26 -10.62 0.47 -5.57
CA LEU A 26 -11.83 0.33 -4.76
C LEU A 26 -12.95 -0.34 -5.56
N ILE A 27 -13.15 0.03 -6.83
CA ILE A 27 -14.13 -0.61 -7.71
C ILE A 27 -13.84 -2.12 -7.82
N TRP A 28 -12.59 -2.49 -8.08
CA TRP A 28 -12.20 -3.91 -8.10
C TRP A 28 -12.38 -4.59 -6.75
N GLY A 29 -12.07 -3.90 -5.65
CA GLY A 29 -12.30 -4.40 -4.29
C GLY A 29 -13.76 -4.75 -4.07
N VAL A 30 -14.68 -3.87 -4.46
CA VAL A 30 -16.14 -4.09 -4.35
C VAL A 30 -16.59 -5.27 -5.22
N VAL A 31 -16.08 -5.38 -6.45
CA VAL A 31 -16.39 -6.51 -7.35
C VAL A 31 -15.96 -7.84 -6.71
N VAL A 32 -14.71 -7.93 -6.25
CA VAL A 32 -14.19 -9.15 -5.63
C VAL A 32 -14.89 -9.44 -4.30
N ALA A 33 -15.20 -8.43 -3.49
CA ALA A 33 -15.93 -8.59 -2.23
C ALA A 33 -17.37 -9.07 -2.46
N THR A 34 -18.02 -8.62 -3.54
CA THR A 34 -19.34 -9.08 -3.95
C THR A 34 -19.29 -10.56 -4.35
N VAL A 35 -18.29 -10.95 -5.14
CA VAL A 35 -18.06 -12.36 -5.51
C VAL A 35 -17.81 -13.21 -4.26
N PHE A 36 -16.94 -12.75 -3.36
CA PHE A 36 -16.68 -13.38 -2.08
C PHE A 36 -17.96 -13.59 -1.26
N ALA A 37 -18.80 -12.57 -1.12
CA ALA A 37 -20.06 -12.68 -0.41
C ALA A 37 -21.06 -13.64 -1.07
N GLY A 38 -21.14 -13.65 -2.40
CA GLY A 38 -21.97 -14.60 -3.16
C GLY A 38 -21.54 -16.05 -2.95
N ILE A 39 -20.22 -16.31 -2.92
CA ILE A 39 -19.67 -17.64 -2.65
C ILE A 39 -20.01 -18.09 -1.22
N VAL A 40 -19.81 -17.23 -0.23
CA VAL A 40 -20.02 -17.56 1.19
C VAL A 40 -21.50 -17.81 1.49
N SER A 41 -22.39 -16.98 0.97
CA SER A 41 -23.82 -17.01 1.29
C SER A 41 -24.63 -17.94 0.39
N GLY A 42 -24.18 -18.19 -0.84
CA GLY A 42 -24.99 -18.80 -1.90
C GLY A 42 -26.09 -17.88 -2.46
N ASP A 43 -26.28 -16.69 -1.89
CA ASP A 43 -27.27 -15.69 -2.31
C ASP A 43 -26.60 -14.56 -3.11
N TRP A 44 -26.53 -14.77 -4.42
CA TRP A 44 -25.94 -13.79 -5.35
C TRP A 44 -26.73 -12.50 -5.45
N LEU A 45 -28.06 -12.54 -5.29
CA LEU A 45 -28.89 -11.34 -5.36
C LEU A 45 -28.67 -10.48 -4.11
N GLY A 46 -28.61 -11.11 -2.93
CA GLY A 46 -28.24 -10.45 -1.68
C GLY A 46 -26.81 -9.93 -1.67
N ALA A 47 -25.87 -10.64 -2.29
CA ALA A 47 -24.49 -10.17 -2.42
C ALA A 47 -24.38 -8.89 -3.27
N VAL A 48 -25.09 -8.82 -4.40
CA VAL A 48 -25.03 -7.71 -5.37
C VAL A 48 -25.92 -6.54 -4.94
N VAL A 49 -27.23 -6.79 -4.77
CA VAL A 49 -28.23 -5.73 -4.52
C VAL A 49 -28.34 -5.43 -3.04
N GLY A 50 -28.28 -6.47 -2.19
CA GLY A 50 -28.34 -6.34 -0.74
C GLY A 50 -27.03 -5.92 -0.08
N LEU A 51 -25.95 -5.74 -0.86
CA LEU A 51 -24.61 -5.40 -0.37
C LEU A 51 -24.11 -6.36 0.72
N GLY A 52 -24.38 -7.66 0.58
CA GLY A 52 -24.05 -8.68 1.60
C GLY A 52 -22.58 -8.67 2.04
N TRP A 53 -21.67 -8.22 1.18
CA TRP A 53 -20.25 -8.04 1.47
C TRP A 53 -19.96 -7.02 2.59
N VAL A 54 -20.85 -6.05 2.84
CA VAL A 54 -20.69 -5.06 3.92
C VAL A 54 -20.70 -5.74 5.29
N SER A 55 -21.55 -6.75 5.48
CA SER A 55 -21.61 -7.51 6.73
C SER A 55 -20.31 -8.29 7.00
N LEU A 56 -19.67 -8.80 5.94
CA LEU A 56 -18.37 -9.47 6.03
C LEU A 56 -17.25 -8.47 6.38
N VAL A 57 -17.31 -7.26 5.81
CA VAL A 57 -16.40 -6.17 6.19
C VAL A 57 -16.60 -5.80 7.66
N GLU A 58 -17.84 -5.63 8.12
CA GLU A 58 -18.15 -5.33 9.52
C GLU A 58 -17.62 -6.41 10.47
N GLN A 59 -17.76 -7.68 10.11
CA GLN A 59 -17.17 -8.80 10.85
C GLN A 59 -15.64 -8.68 10.91
N SER A 60 -14.98 -8.38 9.80
CA SER A 60 -13.53 -8.19 9.77
C SER A 60 -13.07 -6.97 10.58
N VAL A 61 -13.83 -5.86 10.54
CA VAL A 61 -13.57 -4.67 11.37
C VAL A 61 -13.65 -5.01 12.86
N ARG A 62 -14.59 -5.89 13.23
CA ARG A 62 -14.82 -6.32 14.61
C ARG A 62 -14.05 -7.58 15.02
N ALA A 63 -13.20 -8.13 14.16
CA ALA A 63 -12.46 -9.36 14.43
C ALA A 63 -11.53 -9.25 15.65
N LEU A 64 -11.06 -8.03 15.95
CA LEU A 64 -10.29 -7.72 17.14
C LEU A 64 -10.88 -6.52 17.89
N PRO A 65 -10.70 -6.44 19.22
CA PRO A 65 -10.91 -5.20 19.94
C PRO A 65 -10.05 -4.08 19.34
N ILE A 66 -10.62 -2.89 19.18
CA ILE A 66 -9.97 -1.78 18.46
C ILE A 66 -8.61 -1.41 19.08
N SER A 67 -8.45 -1.48 20.40
CA SER A 67 -7.18 -1.23 21.08
C SER A 67 -6.09 -2.23 20.70
N ILE A 68 -6.45 -3.51 20.54
CA ILE A 68 -5.53 -4.56 20.11
C ILE A 68 -5.19 -4.39 18.63
N ALA A 69 -6.19 -4.10 17.79
CA ALA A 69 -5.97 -3.86 16.37
C ALA A 69 -5.01 -2.68 16.13
N LEU A 70 -5.22 -1.55 16.83
CA LEU A 70 -4.36 -0.36 16.71
C LEU A 70 -2.96 -0.60 17.30
N GLY A 71 -2.85 -1.26 18.46
CA GLY A 71 -1.54 -1.60 19.03
C GLY A 71 -0.74 -2.53 18.13
N GLY A 72 -1.40 -3.56 17.57
CA GLY A 72 -0.81 -4.45 16.58
C GLY A 72 -0.41 -3.74 15.29
N ALA A 73 -1.24 -2.80 14.81
CA ALA A 73 -0.95 -2.02 13.62
C ALA A 73 0.30 -1.15 13.76
N ILE A 74 0.44 -0.45 14.90
CA ILE A 74 1.60 0.38 15.21
C ILE A 74 2.87 -0.49 15.27
N LEU A 75 2.81 -1.63 15.98
CA LEU A 75 3.93 -2.54 16.10
C LEU A 75 4.35 -3.09 14.72
N LEU A 76 3.38 -3.55 13.93
CA LEU A 76 3.63 -4.10 12.59
C LEU A 76 4.25 -3.03 11.68
N ALA A 77 3.68 -1.83 11.64
CA ALA A 77 4.22 -0.70 10.87
C ALA A 77 5.67 -0.38 11.27
N ALA A 78 5.97 -0.34 12.58
CA ALA A 78 7.31 -0.07 13.09
C ALA A 78 8.32 -1.16 12.69
N VAL A 79 7.93 -2.44 12.78
CA VAL A 79 8.78 -3.57 12.36
C VAL A 79 9.04 -3.52 10.86
N LEU A 80 8.00 -3.33 10.04
CA LEU A 80 8.14 -3.25 8.59
C LEU A 80 9.00 -2.06 8.17
N PHE A 81 8.81 -0.90 8.81
CA PHE A 81 9.63 0.28 8.58
C PHE A 81 11.10 0.02 8.95
N ALA A 82 11.37 -0.60 10.10
CA ALA A 82 12.73 -0.93 10.52
C ALA A 82 13.42 -1.89 9.52
N VAL A 83 12.69 -2.88 9.02
CA VAL A 83 13.18 -3.80 7.98
C VAL A 83 13.48 -3.03 6.69
N ALA A 84 12.54 -2.20 6.20
CA ALA A 84 12.73 -1.39 4.99
C ALA A 84 13.96 -0.48 5.11
N PHE A 85 14.12 0.18 6.25
CA PHE A 85 15.28 1.03 6.55
C PHE A 85 16.61 0.27 6.52
N ILE A 86 16.66 -0.93 7.11
CA ILE A 86 17.87 -1.78 7.08
C ILE A 86 18.19 -2.21 5.65
N LEU A 87 17.17 -2.60 4.88
CA LEU A 87 17.34 -3.03 3.49
C LEU A 87 17.82 -1.88 2.60
N GLU A 88 17.26 -0.69 2.75
CA GLU A 88 17.69 0.52 2.04
C GLU A 88 19.16 0.84 2.34
N LYS A 89 19.56 0.85 3.63
CA LYS A 89 20.96 1.08 4.02
C LYS A 89 21.92 0.06 3.42
N ARG A 90 21.51 -1.22 3.38
CA ARG A 90 22.32 -2.29 2.76
C ARG A 90 22.41 -2.11 1.25
N ALA A 91 21.32 -1.72 0.59
CA ALA A 91 21.30 -1.43 -0.83
C ALA A 91 22.26 -0.29 -1.16
N ILE A 92 22.16 0.84 -0.46
CA ILE A 92 23.05 2.01 -0.63
C ILE A 92 24.51 1.61 -0.43
N LYS A 93 24.83 0.84 0.62
CA LYS A 93 26.21 0.39 0.86
C LYS A 93 26.76 -0.48 -0.28
N LYS A 94 25.91 -1.25 -0.96
CA LYS A 94 26.31 -2.17 -2.03
C LYS A 94 26.35 -1.50 -3.40
N ARG A 95 25.39 -0.61 -3.67
CA ARG A 95 25.10 -0.03 -5.00
C ARG A 95 25.56 1.42 -5.16
N GLY A 96 25.91 2.09 -4.06
CA GLY A 96 26.20 3.53 -4.06
C GLY A 96 24.93 4.37 -3.91
N VAL A 97 25.12 5.64 -3.58
CA VAL A 97 24.02 6.61 -3.44
C VAL A 97 23.54 7.08 -4.80
N GLU A 98 24.42 7.02 -5.80
CA GLU A 98 24.22 7.45 -7.18
C GLU A 98 23.08 6.69 -7.85
N GLU A 99 22.94 5.38 -7.58
CA GLU A 99 21.82 4.58 -8.08
C GLU A 99 20.46 5.02 -7.52
N MET A 100 20.43 5.73 -6.38
CA MET A 100 19.19 6.23 -5.77
C MET A 100 18.79 7.60 -6.31
N ILE A 101 19.69 8.35 -6.93
CA ILE A 101 19.43 9.71 -7.43
C ILE A 101 18.26 9.76 -8.41
N PRO A 102 18.17 8.87 -9.43
CA PRO A 102 17.04 8.89 -10.37
C PRO A 102 15.69 8.73 -9.68
N ILE A 103 15.61 7.82 -8.69
CA ILE A 103 14.40 7.58 -7.91
C ILE A 103 14.05 8.82 -7.07
N ARG A 104 15.05 9.41 -6.39
CA ARG A 104 14.87 10.62 -5.58
C ARG A 104 14.49 11.85 -6.40
N ARG A 105 14.77 11.86 -7.71
CA ARG A 105 14.42 12.95 -8.63
C ARG A 105 13.06 12.74 -9.33
N GLY A 106 12.41 11.59 -9.15
CA GLY A 106 11.05 11.36 -9.63
C GLY A 106 9.97 11.80 -8.63
N ILE A 107 8.75 11.26 -8.79
CA ILE A 107 7.59 11.46 -7.89
C ILE A 107 7.96 11.16 -6.43
N ASP A 108 8.85 10.19 -6.19
CA ASP A 108 9.40 9.82 -4.89
C ASP A 108 10.11 10.96 -4.15
N GLY A 109 10.61 11.96 -4.88
CA GLY A 109 11.17 13.20 -4.36
C GLY A 109 10.14 14.30 -4.10
N GLU A 110 8.98 14.22 -4.73
CA GLU A 110 7.92 15.23 -4.66
C GLU A 110 6.89 14.91 -3.57
N VAL A 111 6.44 13.66 -3.48
CA VAL A 111 5.46 13.20 -2.49
C VAL A 111 5.88 13.58 -1.06
N PRO A 112 7.12 13.36 -0.61
CA PRO A 112 7.54 13.74 0.74
C PRO A 112 7.52 15.25 1.00
N ARG A 113 7.37 16.12 0.00
CA ARG A 113 7.29 17.58 0.17
C ARG A 113 5.85 18.11 0.29
N MET A 114 4.83 17.27 0.10
CA MET A 114 3.41 17.64 0.27
C MET A 114 3.06 18.08 1.70
N PRO A 115 1.98 18.84 1.94
CA PRO A 115 1.53 19.14 3.30
C PRO A 115 1.30 17.87 4.14
N PHE A 116 1.69 17.90 5.42
CA PHE A 116 1.61 16.71 6.29
C PHE A 116 0.19 16.14 6.40
N LEU A 117 -0.83 16.99 6.55
CA LEU A 117 -2.22 16.55 6.65
C LEU A 117 -2.72 15.87 5.36
N VAL A 118 -2.26 16.34 4.20
CA VAL A 118 -2.56 15.71 2.90
C VAL A 118 -1.96 14.31 2.85
N LEU A 119 -0.71 14.14 3.29
CA LEU A 119 -0.09 12.82 3.37
C LEU A 119 -0.81 11.87 4.31
N VAL A 120 -1.22 12.34 5.50
CA VAL A 120 -1.99 11.51 6.44
C VAL A 120 -3.30 11.04 5.80
N ALA A 121 -4.03 11.94 5.14
CA ALA A 121 -5.28 11.59 4.47
C ALA A 121 -5.05 10.59 3.32
N LEU A 122 -4.07 10.85 2.45
CA LEU A 122 -3.75 9.97 1.32
C LEU A 122 -3.29 8.60 1.78
N MET A 123 -2.36 8.51 2.73
CA MET A 123 -1.88 7.21 3.23
C MET A 123 -2.99 6.43 3.94
N GLY A 124 -3.90 7.13 4.63
CA GLY A 124 -5.10 6.51 5.20
C GLY A 124 -6.01 5.91 4.14
N ILE A 125 -6.30 6.66 3.06
CA ILE A 125 -7.10 6.16 1.93
C ILE A 125 -6.42 4.96 1.26
N VAL A 126 -5.13 5.09 0.92
CA VAL A 126 -4.32 4.04 0.31
C VAL A 126 -4.34 2.77 1.16
N GLY A 127 -4.03 2.89 2.46
CA GLY A 127 -4.03 1.75 3.37
C GLY A 127 -5.40 1.08 3.47
N CYS A 128 -6.49 1.84 3.51
CA CYS A 128 -7.84 1.26 3.54
C CYS A 128 -8.21 0.56 2.23
N VAL A 129 -7.99 1.21 1.09
CA VAL A 129 -8.43 0.72 -0.22
C VAL A 129 -7.61 -0.50 -0.65
N GLU A 130 -6.30 -0.43 -0.53
CA GLU A 130 -5.43 -1.53 -0.96
C GLU A 130 -5.63 -2.76 -0.07
N GLU A 131 -5.72 -2.59 1.25
CA GLU A 131 -5.98 -3.73 2.13
C GLU A 131 -7.39 -4.30 1.93
N PHE A 132 -8.39 -3.45 1.62
CA PHE A 132 -9.73 -3.93 1.30
C PHE A 132 -9.73 -4.85 0.07
N LEU A 133 -9.05 -4.46 -1.02
CA LEU A 133 -8.94 -5.30 -2.21
C LEU A 133 -8.05 -6.53 -1.98
N PHE A 134 -6.80 -6.33 -1.57
CA PHE A 134 -5.79 -7.39 -1.59
C PHE A 134 -5.90 -8.35 -0.40
N ARG A 135 -6.32 -7.89 0.78
CA ARG A 135 -6.32 -8.72 2.01
C ARG A 135 -7.73 -9.14 2.36
N PHE A 136 -8.68 -8.20 2.42
CA PHE A 136 -10.05 -8.60 2.71
C PHE A 136 -10.69 -9.38 1.55
N ALA A 137 -10.84 -8.75 0.39
CA ALA A 137 -11.65 -9.32 -0.70
C ALA A 137 -10.94 -10.49 -1.39
N LEU A 138 -9.71 -10.30 -1.87
CA LEU A 138 -8.99 -11.30 -2.65
C LEU A 138 -8.58 -12.51 -1.82
N VAL A 139 -7.88 -12.31 -0.69
CA VAL A 139 -7.48 -13.43 0.17
C VAL A 139 -8.70 -14.13 0.75
N GLY A 140 -9.73 -13.37 1.17
CA GLY A 140 -11.00 -13.94 1.63
C GLY A 140 -11.66 -14.84 0.60
N ALA A 141 -11.79 -14.38 -0.66
CA ALA A 141 -12.37 -15.18 -1.74
C ALA A 141 -11.60 -16.48 -1.99
N ILE A 142 -10.26 -16.42 -2.09
CA ILE A 142 -9.43 -17.60 -2.36
C ILE A 142 -9.51 -18.60 -1.21
N VAL A 143 -9.44 -18.11 0.04
CA VAL A 143 -9.47 -18.97 1.24
C VAL A 143 -10.82 -19.64 1.45
N VAL A 144 -11.92 -19.10 0.90
CA VAL A 144 -13.22 -19.78 0.93
C VAL A 144 -13.41 -20.74 -0.25
N LEU A 145 -12.86 -20.44 -1.42
CA LEU A 145 -13.02 -21.28 -2.61
C LEU A 145 -12.19 -22.57 -2.56
N LEU A 146 -10.90 -22.45 -2.24
CA LEU A 146 -9.94 -23.54 -2.38
C LEU A 146 -10.02 -24.67 -1.34
N PRO A 147 -10.56 -24.52 -0.11
CA PRO A 147 -10.66 -25.62 0.84
C PRO A 147 -11.46 -26.83 0.36
N SER A 148 -12.31 -26.66 -0.65
CA SER A 148 -13.04 -27.76 -1.30
C SER A 148 -12.13 -28.74 -2.06
N VAL A 149 -10.92 -28.31 -2.41
CA VAL A 149 -9.97 -29.07 -3.25
C VAL A 149 -8.59 -29.26 -2.62
N MET A 150 -8.26 -28.54 -1.55
CA MET A 150 -6.97 -28.65 -0.86
C MET A 150 -7.05 -28.25 0.64
N PRO A 151 -6.07 -28.63 1.48
CA PRO A 151 -6.06 -28.24 2.89
C PRO A 151 -6.01 -26.72 3.09
N SER A 152 -6.67 -26.22 4.16
CA SER A 152 -6.78 -24.78 4.45
C SER A 152 -5.43 -24.06 4.54
N PHE A 153 -4.38 -24.71 5.05
CA PHE A 153 -3.05 -24.12 5.12
C PHE A 153 -2.46 -23.87 3.71
N ALA A 154 -2.73 -24.77 2.76
CA ALA A 154 -2.27 -24.63 1.38
C ALA A 154 -3.07 -23.51 0.67
N SER A 155 -4.39 -23.45 0.89
CA SER A 155 -5.24 -22.35 0.40
C SER A 155 -4.77 -20.99 0.89
N ALA A 156 -4.44 -20.88 2.19
CA ALA A 156 -3.92 -19.65 2.79
C ALA A 156 -2.56 -19.24 2.21
N ALA A 157 -1.66 -20.21 1.98
CA ALA A 157 -0.37 -19.97 1.36
C ALA A 157 -0.53 -19.46 -0.09
N ILE A 158 -1.38 -20.10 -0.89
CA ILE A 158 -1.67 -19.68 -2.27
C ILE A 158 -2.31 -18.28 -2.27
N ALA A 159 -3.30 -18.04 -1.43
CA ALA A 159 -3.94 -16.73 -1.31
C ALA A 159 -2.92 -15.63 -0.99
N SER A 160 -2.00 -15.90 -0.06
CA SER A 160 -0.94 -14.98 0.33
C SER A 160 0.02 -14.68 -0.83
N VAL A 161 0.43 -15.70 -1.58
CA VAL A 161 1.32 -15.53 -2.74
C VAL A 161 0.60 -14.77 -3.85
N VAL A 162 -0.62 -15.16 -4.23
CA VAL A 162 -1.39 -14.51 -5.31
C VAL A 162 -1.66 -13.05 -4.96
N SER A 163 -2.12 -12.78 -3.75
CA SER A 163 -2.33 -11.41 -3.25
C SER A 163 -1.04 -10.59 -3.32
N SER A 164 0.09 -11.14 -2.87
CA SER A 164 1.37 -10.43 -2.87
C SER A 164 1.94 -10.19 -4.28
N VAL A 165 1.71 -11.12 -5.22
CA VAL A 165 2.09 -10.93 -6.63
C VAL A 165 1.24 -9.84 -7.28
N LEU A 166 -0.08 -9.86 -7.10
CA LEU A 166 -0.96 -8.82 -7.63
C LEU A 166 -0.68 -7.45 -6.99
N PHE A 167 -0.32 -7.44 -5.70
CA PHE A 167 0.11 -6.24 -5.00
C PHE A 167 1.38 -5.64 -5.64
N VAL A 168 2.35 -6.47 -6.03
CA VAL A 168 3.54 -6.01 -6.77
C VAL A 168 3.16 -5.45 -8.15
N PHE A 169 2.22 -6.08 -8.87
CA PHE A 169 1.76 -5.57 -10.15
C PHE A 169 1.02 -4.23 -10.05
N ALA A 170 0.27 -4.01 -8.97
CA ALA A 170 -0.33 -2.70 -8.69
C ALA A 170 0.72 -1.60 -8.43
N HIS A 171 1.95 -2.00 -8.12
CA HIS A 171 3.11 -1.12 -7.96
C HIS A 171 4.07 -1.22 -9.17
N ALA A 172 3.54 -1.39 -10.38
CA ALA A 172 4.32 -1.58 -11.61
C ALA A 172 5.33 -0.45 -11.90
N GLN A 173 5.16 0.74 -11.31
CA GLN A 173 6.14 1.84 -11.40
C GLN A 173 7.53 1.50 -10.81
N TYR A 174 7.63 0.46 -9.97
CA TYR A 174 8.94 0.03 -9.46
C TYR A 174 9.74 -0.67 -10.55
N ALA A 175 10.72 0.05 -11.12
CA ALA A 175 11.60 -0.48 -12.15
C ALA A 175 12.64 -1.47 -11.57
N ASP A 176 13.11 -1.26 -10.34
CA ASP A 176 14.14 -2.08 -9.71
C ASP A 176 13.59 -3.40 -9.14
N MET A 177 14.29 -4.50 -9.42
CA MET A 177 13.92 -5.83 -8.93
C MET A 177 13.96 -5.91 -7.40
N GLY A 178 14.87 -5.19 -6.73
CA GLY A 178 14.95 -5.13 -5.28
C GLY A 178 13.69 -4.52 -4.67
N GLN A 179 13.17 -3.44 -5.26
CA GLN A 179 11.89 -2.85 -4.85
C GLN A 179 10.73 -3.83 -5.04
N LYS A 180 10.64 -4.52 -6.18
CA LYS A 180 9.60 -5.55 -6.42
C LYS A 180 9.63 -6.66 -5.37
N ILE A 181 10.83 -7.16 -5.04
CA ILE A 181 11.01 -8.19 -4.01
C ILE A 181 10.58 -7.67 -2.64
N ASN A 182 10.96 -6.45 -2.27
CA ASN A 182 10.56 -5.85 -1.00
C ASN A 182 9.04 -5.67 -0.92
N THR A 183 8.40 -5.20 -1.99
CA THR A 183 6.94 -5.05 -2.09
C THR A 183 6.23 -6.40 -1.99
N PHE A 184 6.80 -7.46 -2.58
CA PHE A 184 6.26 -8.83 -2.43
C PHE A 184 6.27 -9.28 -0.96
N PHE A 185 7.41 -9.13 -0.26
CA PHE A 185 7.52 -9.53 1.15
C PHE A 185 6.70 -8.66 2.10
N LEU A 186 6.59 -7.36 1.81
CA LEU A 186 5.65 -6.47 2.49
C LEU A 186 4.22 -6.99 2.31
N GLY A 187 3.89 -7.40 1.09
CA GLY A 187 2.58 -7.94 0.79
C GLY A 187 2.27 -9.24 1.54
N LEU A 188 3.26 -10.13 1.64
CA LEU A 188 3.17 -11.36 2.42
C LEU A 188 3.00 -11.08 3.91
N ALA A 189 3.73 -10.11 4.45
CA ALA A 189 3.63 -9.74 5.86
C ALA A 189 2.21 -9.26 6.22
N PHE A 190 1.59 -8.43 5.38
CA PHE A 190 0.19 -8.05 5.55
C PHE A 190 -0.77 -9.23 5.39
N CYS A 191 -0.51 -10.17 4.47
CA CYS A 191 -1.33 -11.39 4.38
C CYS A 191 -1.26 -12.23 5.65
N VAL A 192 -0.08 -12.45 6.20
CA VAL A 192 0.11 -13.19 7.47
C VAL A 192 -0.60 -12.48 8.61
N ALA A 193 -0.46 -11.16 8.72
CA ALA A 193 -1.13 -10.37 9.74
C ALA A 193 -2.66 -10.44 9.61
N TYR A 194 -3.20 -10.34 8.39
CA TYR A 194 -4.64 -10.47 8.15
C TYR A 194 -5.14 -11.88 8.46
N LEU A 195 -4.49 -12.93 7.95
CA LEU A 195 -4.92 -14.32 8.15
C LEU A 195 -4.85 -14.77 9.61
N SER A 196 -3.89 -14.24 10.37
CA SER A 196 -3.75 -14.55 11.80
C SER A 196 -4.72 -13.78 12.70
N SER A 197 -5.23 -12.63 12.26
CA SER A 197 -6.09 -11.76 13.08
C SER A 197 -7.54 -11.67 12.62
N GLY A 198 -7.81 -11.96 11.35
CA GLY A 198 -9.06 -11.64 10.67
C GLY A 198 -9.37 -10.15 10.54
N SER A 199 -8.46 -9.26 11.00
CA SER A 199 -8.76 -7.83 11.19
C SER A 199 -8.24 -6.98 10.03
N ILE A 200 -9.17 -6.45 9.22
CA ILE A 200 -8.85 -5.49 8.18
C ILE A 200 -8.33 -4.16 8.75
N VAL A 201 -8.80 -3.75 9.93
CA VAL A 201 -8.36 -2.52 10.60
C VAL A 201 -6.89 -2.59 10.95
N LEU A 202 -6.42 -3.72 11.49
CA LEU A 202 -5.02 -3.90 11.84
C LEU A 202 -4.12 -3.68 10.63
N VAL A 203 -4.39 -4.35 9.51
CA VAL A 203 -3.53 -4.27 8.33
C VAL A 203 -3.67 -2.95 7.59
N ALA A 204 -4.88 -2.38 7.48
CA ALA A 204 -5.10 -1.09 6.82
C ALA A 204 -4.37 0.05 7.54
N VAL A 205 -4.46 0.08 8.88
CA VAL A 205 -3.76 1.08 9.69
C VAL A 205 -2.25 0.82 9.67
N ALA A 206 -1.80 -0.44 9.74
CA ALA A 206 -0.38 -0.76 9.67
C ALA A 206 0.23 -0.29 8.34
N HIS A 207 -0.46 -0.53 7.23
CA HIS A 207 -0.03 -0.12 5.91
C HIS A 207 0.02 1.42 5.79
N ALA A 208 -1.03 2.12 6.21
CA ALA A 208 -1.06 3.59 6.22
C ALA A 208 0.10 4.19 7.05
N LEU A 209 0.34 3.65 8.25
CA LEU A 209 1.42 4.09 9.14
C LEU A 209 2.81 3.77 8.57
N TYR A 210 2.98 2.59 7.96
CA TYR A 210 4.22 2.20 7.30
C TYR A 210 4.55 3.18 6.16
N ASN A 211 3.60 3.45 5.27
CA ASN A 211 3.81 4.39 4.15
C ASN A 211 4.14 5.79 4.66
N LEU A 212 3.39 6.27 5.67
CA LEU A 212 3.65 7.58 6.27
C LEU A 212 5.06 7.63 6.90
N ALA A 213 5.49 6.59 7.60
CA ALA A 213 6.82 6.52 8.20
C ALA A 213 7.94 6.57 7.15
N VAL A 214 7.81 5.80 6.05
CA VAL A 214 8.75 5.82 4.93
C VAL A 214 8.83 7.22 4.30
N ILE A 215 7.69 7.86 4.04
CA ILE A 215 7.64 9.20 3.45
C ILE A 215 8.22 10.25 4.41
N MET A 216 7.92 10.17 5.71
CA MET A 216 8.46 11.10 6.70
C MET A 216 9.96 10.93 6.87
N TYR A 217 10.47 9.71 6.78
CA TYR A 217 11.90 9.45 6.79
C TYR A 217 12.60 10.04 5.56
N LYS A 218 12.03 9.88 4.35
CA LYS A 218 12.53 10.54 3.13
C LYS A 218 12.54 12.06 3.29
N ARG A 219 11.44 12.65 3.80
CA ARG A 219 11.36 14.09 4.12
C ARG A 219 12.45 14.53 5.09
N HIS A 220 12.74 13.73 6.11
CA HIS A 220 13.80 14.03 7.06
C HIS A 220 15.16 14.07 6.34
N GLN A 221 15.49 13.02 5.58
CA GLN A 221 16.74 12.94 4.82
C GLN A 221 16.93 14.13 3.87
N MET A 222 15.88 14.51 3.13
CA MET A 222 15.88 15.67 2.24
C MET A 222 16.31 16.97 2.94
N ASN A 223 15.95 17.16 4.22
CA ASN A 223 16.27 18.37 4.97
C ASN A 223 17.63 18.33 5.68
N THR A 224 18.21 17.14 5.83
CA THR A 224 19.49 16.91 6.53
C THR A 224 20.66 16.67 5.59
N ASP A 225 20.42 16.08 4.42
CA ASP A 225 21.43 15.74 3.42
C ASP A 225 21.39 16.77 2.27
N PRO A 226 22.39 17.66 2.15
CA PRO A 226 22.41 18.68 1.09
C PRO A 226 22.53 18.06 -0.31
N ASP A 227 23.09 16.86 -0.42
CA ASP A 227 23.32 16.15 -1.67
C ASP A 227 22.24 15.10 -1.94
N TYR A 228 21.14 15.12 -1.19
CA TYR A 228 20.06 14.12 -1.28
C TYR A 228 19.60 13.88 -2.72
N PHE A 229 19.43 14.95 -3.49
CA PHE A 229 18.99 14.90 -4.89
C PHE A 229 20.14 14.86 -5.92
N GLY A 230 21.41 14.99 -5.49
CA GLY A 230 22.54 15.18 -6.40
C GLY A 230 22.39 16.43 -7.29
N GLY A 231 21.74 17.48 -6.79
CA GLY A 231 21.36 18.68 -7.53
C GLY A 231 20.14 19.37 -6.91
N PRO A 232 19.48 20.28 -7.66
CA PRO A 232 18.22 20.88 -7.23
C PRO A 232 17.13 19.83 -6.97
N ALA A 233 16.23 20.12 -6.04
CA ALA A 233 15.06 19.30 -5.82
C ALA A 233 14.20 19.22 -7.09
N PRO A 234 13.58 18.06 -7.40
CA PRO A 234 12.71 17.94 -8.56
C PRO A 234 11.51 18.89 -8.45
N THR A 235 10.94 19.25 -9.59
CA THR A 235 9.73 20.06 -9.68
C THR A 235 8.95 19.61 -10.91
N ARG A 236 7.63 19.51 -10.79
CA ARG A 236 6.71 19.28 -11.90
C ARG A 236 6.92 17.94 -12.61
N VAL A 237 7.28 16.87 -11.87
CA VAL A 237 7.64 15.59 -12.49
C VAL A 237 6.45 15.00 -13.24
N LEU A 238 5.25 15.01 -12.65
CA LEU A 238 4.06 14.45 -13.26
C LEU A 238 3.54 15.34 -14.40
N MET A 239 3.49 16.66 -14.18
CA MET A 239 2.98 17.58 -15.21
C MET A 239 3.90 17.71 -16.43
N ASP A 240 5.22 17.57 -16.25
CA ASP A 240 6.16 17.67 -17.37
C ASP A 240 6.29 16.33 -18.13
N GLU A 241 6.01 15.17 -17.49
CA GLU A 241 5.87 13.88 -18.17
C GLU A 241 4.65 13.83 -19.13
N GLU A 242 3.54 14.51 -18.79
CA GLU A 242 2.37 14.60 -19.67
C GLU A 242 2.59 15.51 -20.90
N GLY A 243 3.57 16.42 -20.85
CA GLY A 243 3.87 17.39 -21.92
C GLY A 243 4.73 16.85 -23.07
N GLU A 244 5.46 15.76 -22.89
CA GLU A 244 6.30 15.14 -23.93
C GLU A 244 5.53 14.16 -24.85
N GLY A 245 4.23 13.97 -24.59
CA GLY A 245 3.33 13.09 -25.34
C GLY A 245 2.24 13.78 -26.17
N ALA A 246 2.29 15.10 -26.33
CA ALA A 246 1.33 15.89 -27.12
C ALA A 246 1.90 16.37 -28.47
#